data_AF-A0AAD6H9H7-F1
#
_entry.id   AF-A0AAD6H9H7-F1
#
_cell.length_a   1.000
_cell.length_b   1.000
_cell.length_c   1.000
_cell.angle_alpha   90.00
_cell.angle_beta   90.00
_cell.angle_gamma   90.00
#
_symmetry.space_group_name_H-M   'P 1'
#
loop_
_entity.id
_entity.type
_entity.pdbx_description
1 polymer ?
#
loop_
_entity_poly.entity_id
_entity_poly.type
_entity_poly.pdbx_seq_one_letter_code
_entity_poly.pdbx_strand_id
1 'polypeptide(L)'
;MEDMTGPPWGTLAVEQYFITNWDYSSTATPDQQRTRLVAGFLDLNLIPMEWLDEDWESLSVPPRAPTVEEVDTILRPYRVDALRWRAANMFHDEASPVYYVHTTAPKKVSELNTTN
;
A
#
# COMPACT_ATOMS: atom_id res chain seq x y z
N MET A 1 -9.73 -20.28 4.45
CA MET A 1 -9.46 -18.87 4.78
C MET A 1 -8.33 -18.46 3.87
N GLU A 2 -8.52 -17.41 3.07
CA GLU A 2 -7.41 -16.84 2.30
C GLU A 2 -6.29 -16.49 3.27
N ASP A 3 -5.06 -16.81 2.86
CA ASP A 3 -3.88 -16.45 3.61
C ASP A 3 -3.70 -14.93 3.48
N MET A 4 -4.27 -14.18 4.44
CA MET A 4 -4.17 -12.71 4.53
C MET A 4 -2.77 -12.27 5.02
N THR A 5 -1.75 -13.06 4.74
CA THR A 5 -0.35 -12.68 4.94
C THR A 5 -0.04 -11.51 4.02
N GLY A 6 0.40 -10.40 4.61
CA GLY A 6 0.78 -9.21 3.85
C GLY A 6 1.93 -9.51 2.87
N PRO A 7 2.18 -8.62 1.90
CA PRO A 7 3.33 -8.77 1.02
C PRO A 7 4.64 -8.75 1.83
N PRO A 8 5.78 -9.15 1.22
CA PRO A 8 7.09 -9.00 1.86
C PRO A 8 7.29 -7.58 2.40
N TRP A 9 7.91 -7.44 3.57
CA TRP A 9 8.17 -6.13 4.16
C TRP A 9 9.10 -5.29 3.28
N GLY A 10 8.81 -4.00 3.19
CA GLY A 10 9.53 -3.04 2.34
C GLY A 10 8.93 -2.91 0.94
N THR A 11 7.92 -3.68 0.56
CA THR A 11 7.30 -3.58 -0.78
C THR A 11 6.32 -2.41 -0.88
N LEU A 12 5.75 -1.95 0.24
CA LEU A 12 4.82 -0.83 0.22
C LEU A 12 5.58 0.51 0.30
N ALA A 13 5.16 1.49 -0.50
CA ALA A 13 5.78 2.83 -0.49
C ALA A 13 5.80 3.50 0.90
N VAL A 14 4.77 3.27 1.71
CA VAL A 14 4.73 3.76 3.10
C VAL A 14 5.79 3.10 3.98
N GLU A 15 6.10 1.82 3.74
CA GLU A 15 7.14 1.09 4.46
C GLU A 15 8.52 1.64 4.06
N GLN A 16 8.75 1.89 2.76
CA GLN A 16 9.97 2.55 2.25
C GLN A 16 10.17 3.94 2.86
N TYR A 17 9.11 4.74 2.93
CA TYR A 17 9.16 6.06 3.56
C TYR A 17 9.59 5.97 5.03
N PHE A 18 9.02 5.01 5.78
CA PHE A 18 9.28 4.87 7.22
C PHE A 18 10.72 4.48 7.49
N ILE A 19 11.23 3.43 6.84
CA ILE A 19 12.61 2.94 7.06
C ILE A 19 13.67 3.92 6.53
N THR A 20 13.33 4.76 5.56
CA THR A 20 14.24 5.76 5.00
C THR A 20 14.32 7.01 5.88
N ASN A 21 13.22 7.39 6.53
CA ASN A 21 13.10 8.63 7.30
C ASN A 21 13.10 8.41 8.83
N TRP A 22 13.34 7.18 9.27
CA TRP A 22 13.52 6.87 10.68
C TRP A 22 14.82 7.49 11.19
N ASP A 23 14.73 8.27 12.28
CA ASP A 23 15.87 8.88 12.93
C ASP A 23 16.22 8.09 14.19
N TYR A 24 17.26 7.26 14.08
CA TYR A 24 17.80 6.41 15.14
C TYR A 24 18.44 7.18 16.29
N SER A 25 18.77 8.46 16.08
CA SER A 25 19.37 9.33 17.11
C SER A 25 18.33 10.17 17.86
N SER A 26 17.07 10.08 17.44
CA SER A 26 15.96 10.82 18.04
C SER A 26 15.75 10.45 19.51
N THR A 27 15.46 11.46 20.33
CA THR A 27 15.00 11.26 21.72
C THR A 27 13.49 11.03 21.82
N ALA A 28 12.76 11.14 20.70
CA ALA A 28 11.33 10.88 20.66
C ALA A 28 11.03 9.38 20.82
N THR A 29 9.85 9.06 21.35
CA THR A 29 9.42 7.66 21.40
C THR A 29 9.14 7.13 19.98
N PRO A 30 9.25 5.80 19.75
CA PRO A 30 8.91 5.21 18.46
C PRO A 30 7.50 5.57 17.96
N ASP A 31 6.51 5.66 18.86
CA ASP A 31 5.14 6.05 18.50
C ASP A 31 5.05 7.51 18.03
N GLN A 32 5.77 8.43 18.69
CA GLN A 32 5.81 9.84 18.28
C GLN A 32 6.45 9.99 16.91
N GLN A 33 7.56 9.27 16.68
CA GLN A 33 8.25 9.28 15.41
C GLN A 33 7.39 8.67 14.30
N ARG A 34 6.73 7.53 14.55
CA ARG A 34 5.74 6.95 13.62
C ARG A 34 4.64 7.93 13.29
N THR A 35 4.04 8.59 14.28
CA THR A 35 2.95 9.55 14.05
C THR A 35 3.40 10.70 13.15
N ARG A 36 4.61 11.23 13.38
CA ARG A 36 5.21 12.26 12.51
C ARG A 36 5.41 11.74 11.09
N LEU A 37 5.89 10.52 10.93
CA LEU A 37 6.13 9.90 9.62
C LEU A 37 4.82 9.59 8.88
N VAL A 38 3.75 9.20 9.57
CA VAL A 38 2.41 9.07 8.96
C VAL A 38 1.98 10.40 8.36
N ALA A 39 2.05 11.49 9.14
CA ALA A 39 1.68 12.81 8.66
C ALA A 39 2.56 13.23 7.47
N GLY A 40 3.87 13.07 7.59
CA GLY A 40 4.81 13.39 6.51
C GLY A 40 4.57 12.59 5.23
N PHE A 41 4.18 11.32 5.34
CA PHE A 41 3.83 10.48 4.20
C PHE A 41 2.52 10.95 3.52
N LEU A 42 1.51 11.33 4.30
CA LEU A 42 0.24 11.84 3.77
C LEU A 42 0.39 13.22 3.10
N ASP A 43 1.38 14.00 3.53
CA ASP A 43 1.71 15.30 2.94
C ASP A 43 2.58 15.19 1.67
N LEU A 44 2.98 13.97 1.25
CA LEU A 44 3.71 13.78 0.00
C LEU A 44 2.81 14.06 -1.21
N ASN A 45 3.14 15.11 -1.95
CA ASN A 45 2.47 15.41 -3.22
C ASN A 45 2.75 14.36 -4.30
N LEU A 46 3.93 13.72 -4.26
CA LEU A 46 4.36 12.68 -5.19
C LEU A 46 5.11 11.59 -4.42
N ILE A 47 4.78 10.35 -4.72
CA ILE A 47 5.52 9.19 -4.23
C ILE A 47 6.69 8.97 -5.20
N PRO A 48 7.94 8.86 -4.71
CA PRO A 48 9.10 8.52 -5.55
C PRO A 48 8.84 7.23 -6.35
N MET A 49 9.14 7.26 -7.64
CA MET A 49 8.89 6.14 -8.54
C MET A 49 9.67 4.90 -8.13
N GLU A 50 10.86 5.07 -7.54
CA GLU A 50 11.65 3.94 -7.05
C GLU A 50 10.98 3.18 -5.90
N TRP A 51 10.00 3.77 -5.20
CA TRP A 51 9.22 3.07 -4.17
C TRP A 51 7.97 2.39 -4.71
N LEU A 52 7.69 2.56 -6.00
CA LEU A 52 6.60 1.94 -6.70
C LEU A 52 7.20 0.81 -7.55
N ASP A 53 6.66 -0.40 -7.42
CA ASP A 53 6.98 -1.46 -8.37
C ASP A 53 6.44 -1.03 -9.75
N GLU A 54 7.34 -0.89 -10.74
CA GLU A 54 6.96 -0.55 -12.13
C GLU A 54 6.04 -1.63 -12.73
N ASP A 55 6.26 -2.88 -12.33
CA ASP A 55 5.39 -4.02 -12.62
C ASP A 55 4.58 -4.37 -11.38
N TRP A 56 3.41 -3.76 -11.22
CA TRP A 56 2.47 -4.01 -10.10
C TRP A 56 2.07 -5.49 -9.93
N GLU A 57 2.34 -6.33 -10.94
CA GLU A 57 2.12 -7.78 -10.93
C GLU A 57 3.30 -8.59 -10.35
N SER A 58 4.50 -7.98 -10.26
CA SER A 58 5.68 -8.56 -9.62
C SER A 58 5.97 -7.72 -8.39
N LEU A 59 5.63 -8.25 -7.20
CA LEU A 59 6.18 -7.73 -5.94
C LEU A 59 7.68 -8.02 -5.94
N SER A 60 8.43 -7.13 -6.59
CA SER A 60 9.84 -7.28 -6.85
C SER A 60 10.61 -7.14 -5.54
N VAL A 61 11.91 -7.42 -5.60
CA VAL A 61 12.81 -7.16 -4.47
C VAL A 61 12.63 -5.70 -4.04
N PRO A 62 12.29 -5.43 -2.76
CA PRO A 62 12.03 -4.08 -2.31
C PRO A 62 13.27 -3.22 -2.51
N PRO A 63 13.12 -1.93 -2.89
CA PRO A 63 14.26 -1.02 -3.12
C PRO A 63 15.25 -1.01 -1.97
N ARG A 64 14.71 -1.07 -0.75
CA ARG A 64 15.43 -1.35 0.48
C ARG A 64 14.70 -2.44 1.26
N ALA A 65 15.36 -3.57 1.46
CA ALA A 65 14.87 -4.60 2.36
C ALA A 65 15.02 -4.14 3.82
N PRO A 66 13.94 -4.14 4.62
CA PRO A 66 14.03 -3.81 6.03
C PRO A 66 14.70 -4.94 6.82
N THR A 67 15.45 -4.57 7.84
CA THR A 67 15.99 -5.49 8.84
C THR A 67 14.88 -6.00 9.77
N VAL A 68 15.13 -7.11 10.47
CA VAL A 68 14.17 -7.68 11.45
C VAL A 68 13.83 -6.65 12.54
N GLU A 69 14.81 -5.88 13.00
CA GLU A 69 14.61 -4.84 14.02
C GLU A 69 13.75 -3.68 13.50
N GLU A 70 13.97 -3.23 12.27
CA GLU A 70 13.13 -2.22 11.61
C GLU A 70 11.68 -2.73 11.45
N VAL A 71 11.51 -4.00 11.06
CA VAL A 71 10.17 -4.60 10.97
C VAL A 71 9.49 -4.59 12.33
N ASP A 72 10.16 -5.06 13.37
CA ASP A 72 9.55 -5.21 14.70
C ASP A 72 9.28 -3.86 15.38
N THR A 73 10.16 -2.88 15.20
CA THR A 73 10.09 -1.59 15.91
C THR A 73 9.31 -0.53 15.14
N ILE A 74 9.45 -0.52 13.82
CA ILE A 74 8.97 0.57 12.95
C ILE A 74 7.70 0.13 12.21
N LEU A 75 7.70 -1.03 11.57
CA LEU A 75 6.68 -1.36 10.56
C LEU A 75 5.50 -2.16 11.13
N ARG A 76 5.77 -3.23 11.89
CA ARG A 76 4.74 -4.11 12.49
C ARG A 76 3.78 -3.37 13.41
N PRO A 77 4.24 -2.43 14.27
CA PRO A 77 3.32 -1.66 15.12
C PRO A 77 2.39 -0.71 14.34
N TYR A 78 2.74 -0.36 13.10
CA TYR A 78 1.97 0.55 12.28
C TYR A 78 0.79 -0.15 11.58
N ARG A 79 1.01 -1.33 10.99
CA ARG A 79 -0.05 -2.09 10.31
C ARG A 79 0.10 -3.60 10.52
N VAL A 80 -1.00 -4.23 10.90
CA VAL A 80 -1.14 -5.69 10.96
C VAL A 80 -1.20 -6.31 9.55
N ASP A 81 -0.80 -7.57 9.41
CA ASP A 81 -0.69 -8.24 8.10
C ASP A 81 -1.98 -8.21 7.28
N ALA A 82 -3.15 -8.35 7.91
CA ALA A 82 -4.43 -8.25 7.21
C ALA A 82 -4.65 -6.87 6.53
N LEU A 83 -4.21 -5.78 7.17
CA LEU A 83 -4.29 -4.44 6.56
C LEU A 83 -3.24 -4.26 5.47
N ARG A 84 -2.07 -4.89 5.62
CA ARG A 84 -1.02 -4.89 4.59
C ARG A 84 -1.46 -5.65 3.35
N TRP A 85 -2.08 -6.81 3.53
CA TRP A 85 -2.69 -7.60 2.46
C TRP A 85 -3.75 -6.78 1.72
N ARG A 86 -4.66 -6.12 2.44
CA ARG A 86 -5.69 -5.26 1.81
C ARG A 86 -5.08 -4.08 1.06
N ALA A 87 -4.04 -3.45 1.60
CA ALA A 87 -3.37 -2.33 0.94
C ALA A 87 -2.71 -2.77 -0.38
N ALA A 88 -2.05 -3.93 -0.38
CA ALA A 88 -1.45 -4.51 -1.58
C ALA A 88 -2.50 -4.93 -2.63
N ASN A 89 -3.64 -5.45 -2.19
CA ASN A 89 -4.71 -5.93 -3.07
C ASN A 89 -5.79 -4.88 -3.35
N MET A 90 -5.62 -3.63 -2.92
CA MET A 90 -6.64 -2.58 -3.03
C MET A 90 -7.06 -2.31 -4.48
N PHE A 91 -6.19 -2.63 -5.45
CA PHE A 91 -6.42 -2.48 -6.88
C PHE A 91 -6.41 -3.81 -7.64
N HIS A 92 -6.62 -4.93 -6.96
CA HIS A 92 -6.75 -6.28 -7.55
C HIS A 92 -7.95 -7.06 -7.02
N ASP A 93 -8.49 -6.68 -5.86
CA ASP A 93 -9.70 -7.26 -5.29
C ASP A 93 -10.96 -6.60 -5.88
N GLU A 94 -11.79 -7.37 -6.59
CA GLU A 94 -13.10 -6.91 -7.11
C GLU A 94 -14.05 -6.42 -6.00
N ALA A 95 -13.81 -6.82 -4.74
CA ALA A 95 -14.52 -6.33 -3.57
C ALA A 95 -13.93 -5.03 -2.98
N SER A 96 -12.81 -4.53 -3.50
CA SER A 96 -12.23 -3.27 -3.07
C SER A 96 -13.15 -2.11 -3.48
N PRO A 97 -13.50 -1.20 -2.54
CA PRO A 97 -14.36 -0.06 -2.83
C PRO A 97 -13.82 0.86 -3.95
N VAL A 98 -12.51 0.79 -4.22
CA VAL A 98 -11.83 1.63 -5.22
C VAL A 98 -12.25 1.25 -6.65
N TYR A 99 -12.56 -0.02 -6.92
CA TYR A 99 -13.05 -0.46 -8.24
C TYR A 99 -14.46 0.04 -8.57
N TYR A 100 -15.27 0.36 -7.57
CA TYR A 100 -16.64 0.82 -7.79
C TYR A 100 -16.74 2.25 -8.31
N VAL A 101 -15.64 3.03 -8.30
CA VAL A 101 -15.65 4.42 -8.75
C VAL A 101 -15.37 4.55 -10.26
N HIS A 102 -14.81 3.52 -10.92
CA HIS A 102 -14.49 3.57 -12.36
C HIS A 102 -15.39 2.73 -13.28
N THR A 103 -16.36 1.97 -12.76
CA THR A 103 -17.22 1.11 -13.59
C THR A 103 -18.65 1.61 -13.78
N THR A 104 -18.99 2.81 -13.33
CA THR A 104 -20.25 3.47 -13.72
C THR A 104 -20.14 4.21 -15.06
N ALA A 105 -19.60 3.54 -16.07
CA ALA A 105 -19.97 3.86 -17.44
C ALA A 105 -21.36 3.26 -17.71
N PRO A 106 -22.34 4.02 -18.23
CA PRO A 106 -23.67 3.49 -18.48
C PRO A 106 -23.56 2.33 -19.47
N LYS A 107 -24.08 1.16 -19.08
CA LYS A 107 -24.35 0.07 -20.03
C LYS A 107 -25.15 0.68 -21.19
N LYS A 108 -24.55 0.74 -22.38
CA LYS A 108 -25.30 0.96 -23.61
C LYS A 108 -26.33 -0.17 -23.67
N VAL A 109 -27.58 0.17 -23.37
CA VAL A 109 -28.73 -0.66 -23.70
C VAL A 109 -28.73 -0.71 -25.22
N SER A 110 -28.19 -1.78 -25.80
CA SER A 110 -28.44 -2.10 -27.20
C SER A 110 -29.91 -2.46 -27.30
N GLU A 111 -30.68 -1.47 -27.70
CA GLU A 111 -32.09 -1.56 -28.00
C GLU A 111 -32.36 -2.74 -28.94
N LEU A 112 -33.38 -3.51 -28.55
CA LEU A 112 -34.10 -4.44 -29.39
C LEU A 112 -34.49 -3.74 -30.69
N ASN A 113 -33.99 -4.23 -31.82
CA ASN A 113 -34.65 -4.00 -33.11
C ASN A 113 -34.91 -5.35 -33.77
N THR A 114 -36.12 -5.81 -33.54
CA THR A 114 -36.91 -6.67 -34.43
C THR A 114 -36.81 -6.17 -35.87
N THR A 115 -36.61 -7.06 -36.84
CA THR A 115 -37.37 -7.06 -38.11
C THR A 115 -37.32 -8.47 -38.71
N ASN A 116 -38.48 -8.86 -39.23
CA ASN A 116 -38.88 -10.11 -39.88
C ASN A 116 -37.93 -10.64 -40.97
#